data_AF-A0A956PMK5-F1
#
_entry.id   AF-A0A956PMK5-F1
#
_cell.length_a   1.000
_cell.length_b   1.000
_cell.length_c   1.000
_cell.angle_alpha   90.00
_cell.angle_beta   90.00
_cell.angle_gamma   90.00
#
_symmetry.space_group_name_H-M   'P 1'
#
loop_
_entity.id
_entity.type
_entity.pdbx_description
1 polymer ?
#
loop_
_entity_poly.entity_id
_entity_poly.type
_entity_poly.pdbx_seq_one_letter_code
_entity_poly.pdbx_strand_id
1 'polypeptide(L)'
;MSEDAEPNFHALARLWLARDPRSQIMGEDERERVVQRLAEALKRRRQSTDHSKQDVGLVVNVDRDHLVPGKGLSEEAFEQLLGFLKERIENPENPTDHGLENRDN
;
A
#
# COMPACT_ATOMS: atom_id res chain seq x y z
N MET A 1 6.08 4.65 -22.26
CA MET A 1 5.89 6.03 -21.78
C MET A 1 4.39 6.27 -21.78
N SER A 2 3.68 5.80 -20.77
CA SER A 2 2.26 6.11 -20.60
C SER A 2 2.20 7.09 -19.46
N GLU A 3 1.91 8.36 -19.78
CA GLU A 3 1.72 9.41 -18.79
C GLU A 3 0.68 8.93 -17.76
N ASP A 4 1.05 8.98 -16.47
CA ASP A 4 0.12 8.86 -15.35
C ASP A 4 -0.89 10.01 -15.43
N ALA A 5 -1.89 9.87 -16.29
CA ALA A 5 -2.97 10.84 -16.39
C ALA A 5 -3.76 10.78 -15.08
N GLU A 6 -3.58 11.80 -14.25
CA GLU A 6 -4.28 11.95 -12.98
C GLU A 6 -5.79 11.72 -13.21
N PRO A 7 -6.44 10.81 -12.46
CA PRO A 7 -7.83 10.46 -12.72
C PRO A 7 -8.74 11.67 -12.51
N ASN A 8 -9.59 11.95 -13.49
CA ASN A 8 -10.55 13.06 -13.40
C ASN A 8 -11.68 12.74 -12.41
N PHE A 9 -11.48 13.14 -11.15
CA PHE A 9 -12.41 12.88 -10.05
C PHE A 9 -13.80 13.51 -10.25
N HIS A 10 -13.90 14.65 -10.95
CA HIS A 10 -15.20 15.24 -11.28
C HIS A 10 -15.98 14.40 -12.28
N ALA A 11 -15.32 13.89 -13.33
CA ALA A 11 -15.96 13.00 -14.29
C ALA A 11 -16.48 11.72 -13.61
N LEU A 12 -15.69 11.14 -12.71
CA LEU A 12 -16.10 9.98 -11.92
C LEU A 12 -17.28 10.28 -10.99
N ALA A 13 -17.25 11.42 -10.31
CA ALA A 13 -18.33 11.84 -9.44
C ALA A 13 -19.65 12.07 -10.20
N ARG A 14 -19.60 12.65 -11.40
CA ARG A 14 -20.76 12.82 -12.27
C ARG A 14 -21.33 11.48 -12.74
N LEU A 15 -20.46 10.56 -13.18
CA LEU A 15 -20.89 9.22 -13.61
C LEU A 15 -21.53 8.41 -12.47
N TRP A 16 -20.98 8.52 -11.27
CA TRP A 16 -21.54 7.87 -10.09
C TRP A 16 -22.93 8.43 -9.74
N LEU A 17 -23.05 9.76 -9.70
CA LEU A 17 -24.32 10.41 -9.38
C LEU A 17 -25.38 10.15 -10.46
N ALA A 18 -25.00 10.08 -11.74
CA ALA A 18 -25.90 9.75 -12.85
C ALA A 18 -26.52 8.35 -12.73
N ARG A 19 -25.89 7.43 -12.00
CA ARG A 19 -26.41 6.08 -11.74
C ARG A 19 -27.20 5.97 -10.43
N ASP A 20 -27.24 7.02 -9.60
CA ASP A 20 -28.01 7.04 -8.36
C ASP A 20 -29.46 7.49 -8.64
N PRO A 21 -30.49 6.67 -8.37
CA PRO A 21 -31.90 7.05 -8.54
C PRO A 21 -32.30 8.29 -7.75
N ARG A 22 -31.62 8.55 -6.62
CA ARG A 22 -31.90 9.70 -5.75
C ARG A 22 -31.44 11.01 -6.37
N SER A 23 -30.52 10.97 -7.34
CA SER A 23 -30.07 12.18 -8.03
C SER A 23 -31.06 12.69 -9.07
N GLN A 24 -32.02 11.86 -9.48
CA GLN A 24 -33.01 12.21 -10.51
C GLN A 24 -33.98 13.29 -10.03
N ILE A 25 -34.27 13.29 -8.72
CA ILE A 25 -35.17 14.25 -8.07
C ILE A 25 -34.46 15.54 -7.61
N MET A 26 -33.13 15.61 -7.72
CA MET A 26 -32.34 16.75 -7.24
C MET A 26 -32.33 17.90 -8.25
N GLY A 27 -32.26 19.13 -7.77
CA GLY A 27 -32.00 20.30 -8.62
C GLY A 27 -30.60 20.23 -9.25
N GLU A 28 -30.38 20.92 -10.37
CA GLU A 28 -29.07 20.96 -11.05
C GLU A 28 -27.96 21.51 -10.12
N ASP A 29 -28.26 22.59 -9.39
CA ASP A 29 -27.34 23.19 -8.41
C ASP A 29 -26.99 22.22 -7.26
N GLU A 30 -27.97 21.42 -6.82
CA GLU A 30 -27.77 20.45 -5.75
C GLU A 30 -26.91 19.28 -6.24
N ARG A 31 -27.13 18.82 -7.48
CA ARG A 31 -26.30 17.80 -8.11
C ARG A 31 -24.85 18.25 -8.23
N GLU A 32 -24.60 19.48 -8.69
CA GLU A 32 -23.23 19.97 -8.84
C GLU A 32 -22.52 20.10 -7.48
N ARG A 33 -23.22 20.53 -6.42
CA ARG A 33 -22.67 20.53 -5.05
C ARG A 33 -22.29 19.13 -4.57
N VAL A 34 -23.12 18.12 -4.86
CA VAL A 34 -22.83 16.72 -4.51
C VAL A 34 -21.64 16.19 -5.31
N VAL A 35 -21.57 16.49 -6.62
CA VAL A 35 -20.44 16.13 -7.47
C VAL A 35 -19.13 16.73 -6.94
N GLN A 36 -19.14 18.01 -6.54
CA GLN A 36 -17.97 18.66 -5.97
C GLN A 36 -17.50 17.98 -4.68
N ARG A 37 -18.44 17.74 -3.74
CA ARG A 37 -18.12 17.04 -2.48
C ARG A 37 -17.60 15.62 -2.71
N LEU A 38 -18.20 14.90 -3.64
CA LEU A 38 -17.80 13.54 -3.97
C LEU A 38 -16.40 13.51 -4.62
N ALA A 39 -16.12 14.43 -5.54
CA ALA A 39 -14.80 14.55 -6.15
C ALA A 39 -13.72 14.91 -5.13
N GLU A 40 -14.00 15.84 -4.20
CA GLU A 40 -13.09 16.16 -3.10
C GLU A 40 -12.84 14.96 -2.19
N ALA A 41 -13.89 14.20 -1.85
CA ALA A 41 -13.76 12.98 -1.04
C ALA A 41 -12.91 11.91 -1.75
N LEU A 42 -13.11 11.72 -3.05
CA LEU A 42 -12.31 10.80 -3.87
C LEU A 42 -10.85 11.24 -3.93
N LYS A 43 -10.59 12.54 -4.11
CA LYS A 43 -9.23 13.12 -4.10
C LYS A 43 -8.55 12.92 -2.76
N ARG A 44 -9.22 13.24 -1.64
CA ARG A 44 -8.69 13.02 -0.28
C ARG A 44 -8.42 11.56 0.01
N ARG A 45 -9.33 10.67 -0.40
CA ARG A 45 -9.14 9.22 -0.27
C ARG A 45 -7.90 8.79 -1.05
N ARG A 46 -7.77 9.23 -2.30
CA ARG A 46 -6.58 8.92 -3.12
C ARG A 46 -5.31 9.39 -2.42
N GLN A 47 -5.25 10.63 -1.94
CA GLN A 47 -4.11 11.17 -1.19
C GLN A 47 -3.81 10.38 0.10
N SER A 48 -4.84 9.93 0.82
CA SER A 48 -4.68 9.08 2.01
C SER A 48 -4.29 7.64 1.70
N THR A 49 -4.51 7.15 0.48
CA THR A 49 -4.12 5.80 0.06
C THR A 49 -2.84 5.80 -0.77
N ASP A 50 -2.46 6.95 -1.36
CA ASP A 50 -1.16 7.24 -1.95
C ASP A 50 -0.13 7.57 -0.85
N HIS A 51 -0.22 6.91 0.30
CA HIS A 51 0.97 6.67 1.11
C HIS A 51 1.86 5.74 0.27
N SER A 52 2.69 6.37 -0.55
CA SER A 52 3.80 5.76 -1.24
C SER A 52 4.58 4.90 -0.24
N LYS A 53 4.42 3.57 -0.29
CA LYS A 53 5.48 2.59 0.01
C LYS A 53 6.27 2.79 1.31
N GLN A 54 5.76 3.50 2.32
CA GLN A 54 6.58 4.02 3.42
C GLN A 54 6.49 3.22 4.72
N ASP A 55 5.66 2.18 4.80
CA ASP A 55 5.64 1.25 5.93
C ASP A 55 5.44 -0.18 5.44
N VAL A 56 6.29 -0.63 4.51
CA VAL A 56 6.47 -2.07 4.33
C VAL A 56 7.40 -2.52 5.45
N GLY A 57 6.84 -2.79 6.62
CA GLY A 57 7.59 -3.44 7.70
C GLY A 57 8.29 -4.68 7.12
N LEU A 58 9.60 -4.78 7.34
CA LEU A 58 10.37 -5.93 6.89
C LEU A 58 9.90 -7.15 7.70
N VAL A 59 9.19 -8.07 7.06
CA VAL A 59 8.84 -9.36 7.64
C VAL A 59 10.01 -10.31 7.41
N VAL A 60 10.65 -10.76 8.49
CA VAL A 60 11.70 -11.77 8.46
C VAL A 60 11.17 -13.04 9.10
N ASN A 61 11.25 -14.16 8.39
CA ASN A 61 10.97 -15.46 8.96
C ASN A 61 12.19 -15.93 9.74
N VAL A 62 12.00 -16.24 11.02
CA VAL A 62 13.04 -16.78 11.89
C VAL A 62 12.56 -18.12 12.44
N ASP A 63 13.42 -19.13 12.39
CA ASP A 63 13.11 -20.44 12.95
C ASP A 63 12.93 -20.36 14.47
N ARG A 64 12.03 -21.18 14.99
CA ARG A 64 11.69 -21.19 16.43
C ARG A 64 12.89 -21.50 17.33
N ASP A 65 13.88 -22.22 16.82
CA ASP A 65 15.08 -22.58 17.57
C ASP A 65 15.95 -21.36 17.90
N HIS A 66 15.78 -20.26 17.16
CA HIS A 66 16.47 -19.00 17.36
C HIS A 66 15.68 -17.99 18.21
N LEU A 67 14.51 -18.37 18.73
CA LEU A 67 13.73 -17.56 19.68
C LEU A 67 14.04 -17.98 21.12
N VAL A 68 14.74 -17.12 21.85
CA VAL A 68 15.09 -17.29 23.26
C VAL A 68 13.99 -16.67 24.14
N PRO A 69 13.25 -17.48 24.94
CA PRO A 69 12.21 -16.97 25.82
C PRO A 69 12.74 -15.90 26.79
N GLY A 70 12.09 -14.74 26.82
CA GLY A 70 12.47 -13.62 27.70
C GLY A 70 13.64 -12.75 27.22
N LYS A 71 14.38 -13.15 26.18
CA LYS A 71 15.43 -12.33 25.54
C LYS A 71 15.10 -11.92 24.09
N GLY A 72 14.22 -12.66 23.41
CA GLY A 72 13.84 -12.40 22.03
C GLY A 72 14.63 -13.27 21.07
N LEU A 73 15.37 -12.69 20.12
CA LEU A 73 16.20 -13.43 19.18
C LEU A 73 17.49 -13.92 19.85
N SER A 74 17.99 -15.08 19.40
CA SER A 74 19.36 -15.51 19.69
C SER A 74 20.38 -14.49 19.15
N GLU A 75 21.53 -14.39 19.80
CA GLU A 75 22.58 -13.44 19.43
C GLU A 75 23.04 -13.65 17.98
N GLU A 76 23.18 -14.92 17.57
CA GLU A 76 23.52 -15.33 16.21
C GLU A 76 22.47 -14.86 15.17
N ALA A 77 21.18 -15.09 15.45
CA ALA A 77 20.10 -14.66 14.55
C ALA A 77 19.97 -13.13 14.49
N PHE A 78 20.29 -12.44 15.59
CA PHE A 78 20.31 -10.98 15.64
C PHE A 78 21.46 -10.40 14.81
N GLU A 79 22.66 -10.99 14.87
CA GLU A 79 23.79 -10.60 14.02
C GLU A 79 23.49 -10.83 12.53
N GLN A 80 22.86 -11.96 12.19
CA GLN A 80 22.44 -12.23 10.81
C GLN A 80 21.40 -11.21 10.31
N LEU A 81 20.41 -10.87 11.13
CA LEU A 81 19.42 -9.83 10.81
C LEU A 81 20.10 -8.47 10.57
N LEU A 82 21.06 -8.10 11.41
CA LEU A 82 21.83 -6.86 11.25
C LEU A 82 22.69 -6.85 9.98
N GLY A 83 23.30 -7.99 9.65
CA GLY A 83 24.03 -8.16 8.39
C GLY A 83 23.12 -7.98 7.17
N PHE A 84 21.97 -8.65 7.17
CA PHE A 84 20.96 -8.54 6.12
C PHE A 84 20.44 -7.10 5.96
N LEU A 85 20.18 -6.40 7.08
CA LEU A 85 19.74 -5.01 7.04
C LEU A 85 20.81 -4.08 6.46
N LYS A 86 22.07 -4.27 6.84
CA LYS A 86 23.19 -3.48 6.28
C LYS A 86 23.33 -3.69 4.78
N GLU A 87 23.34 -4.94 4.33
CA GLU A 87 23.43 -5.28 2.90
C GLU A 87 22.27 -4.68 2.10
N ARG A 88 21.05 -4.72 2.63
CA ARG A 88 19.86 -4.18 1.97
C ARG A 88 19.85 -2.64 1.93
N ILE A 89 20.41 -1.97 2.94
CA ILE A 89 20.58 -0.52 2.95
C ILE A 89 21.64 -0.10 1.92
N GLU A 90 22.71 -0.88 1.78
CA GLU A 90 23.81 -0.61 0.85
C GLU A 90 23.47 -0.99 -0.60
N ASN A 91 22.59 -1.98 -0.83
CA ASN A 91 22.22 -2.49 -2.14
C ASN A 91 20.69 -2.63 -2.31
N PRO A 92 19.95 -1.52 -2.53
CA PRO A 92 18.49 -1.54 -2.61
C PRO A 92 17.92 -2.19 -3.89
N GLU A 93 18.74 -2.49 -4.90
CA GLU A 93 18.32 -3.03 -6.20
C GLU A 93 18.45 -4.56 -6.34
N ASN A 94 18.86 -5.28 -5.30
CA ASN A 94 18.99 -6.75 -5.35
C ASN A 94 17.79 -7.42 -4.65
N PRO A 95 16.72 -7.81 -5.36
CA PRO A 95 15.70 -8.67 -4.79
C PRO A 95 16.31 -10.06 -4.68
N THR A 96 16.90 -10.38 -3.53
CA THR A 96 17.37 -11.74 -3.30
C THR A 96 16.14 -12.66 -3.25
N ASP A 97 15.88 -13.26 -4.40
CA ASP A 97 15.11 -14.47 -4.60
C ASP A 97 15.82 -15.59 -3.86
N HIS A 98 15.74 -15.58 -2.53
CA HIS A 98 15.89 -16.80 -1.76
C HIS A 98 14.60 -17.57 -1.93
N GLY A 99 14.49 -18.15 -3.13
CA GLY A 99 13.58 -19.23 -3.40
C GLY A 99 13.67 -20.21 -2.25
N LEU A 100 12.53 -20.42 -1.61
CA LEU A 100 12.26 -21.62 -0.86
C LEU A 100 12.53 -22.77 -1.85
N GLU A 101 13.75 -23.32 -1.83
CA GLU A 101 14.00 -24.65 -2.34
C GLU A 101 13.09 -25.57 -1.51
N ASN A 102 11.88 -25.78 -2.03
CA ASN A 102 11.08 -26.94 -1.71
C ASN A 102 11.95 -28.14 -2.07
N ARG A 103 12.67 -28.65 -1.08
CA ARG A 103 13.12 -30.04 -1.09
C ARG A 103 11.86 -30.88 -0.95
N ASP A 104 11.21 -31.13 -2.10
CA ASP A 104 10.30 -32.24 -2.24
C ASP A 104 11.05 -33.51 -1.86
N ASN A 105 10.50 -34.23 -0.88
CA ASN A 105 10.92 -35.56 -0.46
C ASN A 105 9.76 -36.52 -0.68
#